data_AF-A0AAE0FVW8-F1
#
_entry.id   AF-A0AAE0FVW8-F1
#
_cell.length_a   1.000
_cell.length_b   1.000
_cell.length_c   1.000
_cell.angle_alpha   90.00
_cell.angle_beta   90.00
_cell.angle_gamma   90.00
#
_symmetry.space_group_name_H-M   'P 1'
#
loop_
_entity.id
_entity.type
_entity.pdbx_description
1 polymer ?
#
loop_
_entity_poly.entity_id
_entity_poly.type
_entity_poly.pdbx_seq_one_letter_code
_entity_poly.pdbx_strand_id
1 'polypeptide(L)'
;MRAVIDGRVVLDVMQSIQTDHKLSSYTLNYVSERFLGERKEDVHHSMIAKLHRGDRNTRQRLAAYCLKDAQLPVTALFPAPVQLEFEKVYHPYLLMGKKRYAGLLWTRADRHDKLDTKGIETVRRDNCAFARNTIAGVLRRVLVLRDVPGSVEYVKGRIEELLTGRVDISELVITKGLTREVSEYATRAAHVELAAKRRRRHAATAPRVGDRVPWIGLNFHQVIGVAIRTKFLFRLVDFGG
;
A
#
# COMPACT_ATOMS: atom_id res chain seq x y z
N MET A 1 -0.80 6.45 37.87
CA MET A 1 -1.80 5.42 37.57
C MET A 1 -1.99 5.37 36.06
N ARG A 2 -1.52 4.33 35.35
CA ARG A 2 -1.72 4.20 33.89
C ARG A 2 -3.02 3.42 33.67
N ALA A 3 -4.08 4.11 33.29
CA ALA A 3 -5.31 3.45 32.85
C ALA A 3 -5.11 2.99 31.40
N VAL A 4 -5.20 1.67 31.17
CA VAL A 4 -5.30 1.09 29.84
C VAL A 4 -6.79 0.88 29.59
N ILE A 5 -7.37 1.63 28.66
CA ILE A 5 -8.76 1.50 28.25
C ILE A 5 -8.75 0.76 26.92
N ASP A 6 -9.15 -0.51 26.91
CA ASP A 6 -9.36 -1.26 25.68
C ASP A 6 -10.66 -0.81 25.02
N GLY A 7 -10.56 -0.18 23.84
CA GLY A 7 -11.72 0.29 23.09
C GLY A 7 -11.41 1.48 22.18
N ARG A 8 -12.46 2.04 21.57
CA ARG A 8 -12.39 3.33 20.86
C ARG A 8 -12.90 4.40 21.81
N VAL A 9 -12.08 5.41 22.09
CA VAL A 9 -12.55 6.62 22.76
C VAL A 9 -13.22 7.49 21.71
N VAL A 10 -14.53 7.70 21.85
CA VAL A 10 -15.26 8.68 21.04
C VAL A 10 -15.08 10.02 21.74
N LEU A 11 -14.26 10.89 21.17
CA LEU A 11 -14.06 12.25 21.67
C LEU A 11 -14.95 13.20 20.88
N ASP A 12 -15.94 13.80 21.56
CA ASP A 12 -16.64 14.96 21.02
C ASP A 12 -15.85 16.22 21.37
N VAL A 13 -15.20 16.75 20.33
CA VAL A 13 -14.39 17.97 20.40
C VAL A 13 -15.18 19.16 20.96
N MET A 14 -16.44 19.28 20.55
CA MET A 14 -17.28 20.40 20.94
C MET A 14 -17.54 20.36 22.45
N GLN A 15 -17.84 19.16 22.96
CA GLN A 15 -18.09 18.97 24.39
C GLN A 15 -16.86 19.26 25.24
N SER A 16 -15.66 18.86 24.78
CA SER A 16 -14.41 19.20 25.47
C SER A 16 -14.21 20.71 25.55
N ILE A 17 -14.38 21.43 24.42
CA ILE A 17 -14.19 22.89 24.38
C ILE A 17 -15.20 23.62 25.28
N GLN A 18 -16.47 23.21 25.29
CA GLN A 18 -17.51 23.82 26.14
C GLN A 18 -17.29 23.60 27.65
N THR A 19 -16.60 22.51 27.98
CA THR A 19 -16.26 22.14 29.36
C THR A 19 -15.10 23.01 29.85
N ASP A 20 -14.03 23.08 29.05
CA ASP A 20 -12.77 23.73 29.45
C ASP A 20 -12.74 25.24 29.20
N HIS A 21 -13.58 25.74 28.29
CA HIS A 21 -13.58 27.15 27.87
C HIS A 21 -14.99 27.74 27.84
N LYS A 22 -15.19 28.89 28.50
CA LYS A 22 -16.44 29.66 28.43
C LYS A 22 -16.32 30.73 27.34
N LEU A 23 -16.70 30.35 26.12
CA LEU A 23 -16.65 31.21 24.95
C LEU A 23 -17.98 31.91 24.72
N SER A 24 -17.93 33.11 24.13
CA SER A 24 -19.15 33.84 23.73
C SER A 24 -19.86 33.20 22.54
N SER A 25 -19.13 32.42 21.72
CA SER A 25 -19.68 31.62 20.62
C SER A 25 -18.85 30.34 20.46
N TYR A 26 -19.50 29.24 20.09
CA TYR A 26 -18.85 27.96 19.77
C TYR A 26 -18.90 27.66 18.28
N THR A 27 -19.15 28.68 17.44
CA THR A 27 -19.02 28.52 15.99
C THR A 27 -17.56 28.24 15.63
N LEU A 28 -17.33 27.40 14.61
CA LEU A 28 -15.97 27.05 14.18
C LEU A 28 -15.14 28.31 13.88
N ASN A 29 -15.74 29.32 13.26
CA ASN A 29 -15.06 30.58 12.96
C ASN A 29 -14.56 31.30 14.24
N TYR A 30 -15.42 31.44 15.25
CA TYR A 30 -15.05 32.10 16.50
C TYR A 30 -13.98 31.34 17.28
N VAL A 31 -14.16 30.02 17.40
CA VAL A 31 -13.21 29.14 18.11
C VAL A 31 -11.84 29.20 17.42
N SER A 32 -11.81 29.06 16.09
CA SER A 32 -10.56 29.10 15.32
C SER A 32 -9.85 30.45 15.44
N GLU A 33 -10.60 31.55 15.38
CA GLU A 33 -10.02 32.88 15.52
C GLU A 33 -9.43 33.09 16.92
N ARG A 34 -10.14 32.61 17.94
CA ARG A 34 -9.72 32.78 19.34
C ARG A 34 -8.47 31.98 19.69
N PHE A 35 -8.34 30.75 19.19
CA PHE A 35 -7.25 29.84 19.58
C PHE A 35 -6.11 29.76 18.57
N LEU A 36 -6.42 29.89 17.28
CA LEU A 36 -5.44 29.73 16.20
C LEU A 36 -5.11 31.06 15.51
N GLY A 37 -5.89 32.13 15.74
CA GLY A 37 -5.75 33.38 15.00
C GLY A 37 -6.19 33.26 13.53
N GLU A 38 -6.89 32.18 13.18
CA GLU A 38 -7.30 31.87 11.82
C GLU A 38 -8.82 31.87 11.70
N ARG A 39 -9.34 32.29 10.54
CA ARG A 39 -10.77 32.28 10.25
C ARG A 39 -11.15 31.20 9.24
N LYS A 40 -12.42 30.81 9.29
CA LYS A 40 -13.04 29.91 8.31
C LYS A 40 -13.23 30.64 6.98
N GLU A 41 -13.20 29.90 5.89
CA GLU A 41 -13.65 30.40 4.59
C GLU A 41 -15.18 30.46 4.54
N ASP A 42 -15.75 31.61 4.17
CA ASP A 42 -17.21 31.77 4.13
C ASP A 42 -17.80 31.26 2.80
N VAL A 43 -18.59 30.19 2.90
CA VAL A 43 -19.40 29.64 1.83
C VAL A 43 -20.78 29.29 2.38
N HIS A 44 -21.78 30.07 2.00
CA HIS A 44 -23.17 29.81 2.37
C HIS A 44 -23.65 28.48 1.76
N HIS A 45 -24.41 27.68 2.51
CA HIS A 45 -24.82 26.33 2.12
C HIS A 45 -25.56 26.28 0.77
N SER A 46 -26.34 27.31 0.44
CA SER A 46 -27.05 27.42 -0.85
C SER A 46 -26.12 27.56 -2.06
N MET A 47 -24.87 27.97 -1.85
CA MET A 47 -23.87 28.14 -2.90
C MET A 47 -23.06 26.86 -3.15
N ILE A 48 -23.04 25.90 -2.22
CA ILE A 48 -22.21 24.69 -2.33
C ILE A 48 -22.50 23.93 -3.63
N ALA A 49 -23.77 23.67 -3.93
CA ALA A 49 -24.15 22.97 -5.16
C ALA A 49 -23.79 23.76 -6.43
N LYS A 50 -23.89 25.09 -6.38
CA LYS A 50 -23.53 25.97 -7.50
C LYS A 50 -22.02 25.96 -7.74
N LEU A 51 -21.22 26.09 -6.69
CA LEU A 51 -19.76 26.06 -6.76
C LEU A 51 -19.25 24.70 -7.26
N HIS A 52 -19.86 23.61 -6.81
CA HIS A 52 -19.51 22.26 -7.22
C HIS A 52 -19.76 22.01 -8.71
N ARG A 53 -20.90 22.47 -9.25
CA ARG A 53 -21.28 22.32 -10.66
C ARG A 53 -20.67 23.37 -11.59
N GLY A 54 -20.00 24.37 -11.04
CA GLY A 54 -19.38 25.43 -11.81
C GLY A 54 -18.06 25.03 -12.50
N ASP A 55 -17.22 26.02 -12.73
CA ASP A 55 -15.94 25.86 -13.40
C ASP A 55 -14.83 25.33 -12.46
N ARG A 56 -13.60 25.33 -12.97
CA ARG A 56 -12.41 24.93 -12.21
C ARG A 56 -12.16 25.82 -11.00
N ASN A 57 -12.35 27.13 -11.12
CA ASN A 57 -12.08 28.11 -10.08
C ASN A 57 -13.11 28.01 -8.95
N THR A 58 -14.39 27.85 -9.29
CA THR A 58 -15.44 27.68 -8.28
C THR A 58 -15.27 26.37 -7.51
N ARG A 59 -14.87 25.29 -8.19
CA ARG A 59 -14.55 24.01 -7.54
C ARG A 59 -13.30 24.11 -6.68
N GLN A 60 -12.28 24.86 -7.10
CA GLN A 60 -11.09 25.11 -6.29
C GLN A 60 -11.44 25.87 -5.00
N ARG A 61 -12.29 26.90 -5.08
CA ARG A 61 -12.80 27.60 -3.89
C ARG A 61 -13.56 26.66 -2.96
N LEU A 62 -14.45 25.83 -3.49
CA LEU A 62 -15.16 24.85 -2.68
C LEU A 62 -14.21 23.84 -2.01
N ALA A 63 -13.15 23.43 -2.71
CA ALA A 63 -12.14 22.53 -2.15
C ALA A 63 -11.33 23.20 -1.01
N ALA A 64 -10.95 24.46 -1.17
CA ALA A 64 -10.28 25.24 -0.13
C ALA A 64 -11.17 25.37 1.13
N TYR A 65 -12.45 25.67 0.92
CA TYR A 65 -13.46 25.71 1.99
C TYR A 65 -13.54 24.39 2.75
N CYS A 66 -13.71 23.28 2.04
CA CYS A 66 -13.81 21.95 2.66
C CYS A 66 -12.53 21.57 3.40
N LEU A 67 -11.36 21.95 2.85
CA LEU A 67 -10.09 21.66 3.50
C LEU A 67 -9.94 22.45 4.80
N LYS A 68 -10.27 23.75 4.78
CA LYS A 68 -10.18 24.61 5.96
C LYS A 68 -11.13 24.14 7.08
N ASP A 69 -12.34 23.73 6.70
CA ASP A 69 -13.33 23.16 7.63
C ASP A 69 -12.89 21.84 8.26
N ALA A 70 -12.04 21.05 7.59
CA ALA A 70 -11.47 19.84 8.16
C ALA A 70 -10.23 20.11 9.03
N GLN A 71 -9.40 21.08 8.63
CA GLN A 71 -8.14 21.41 9.31
C GLN A 71 -8.35 22.14 10.63
N LEU A 72 -9.24 23.14 10.66
CA LEU A 72 -9.43 24.00 11.82
C LEU A 72 -9.86 23.23 13.09
N PRO A 73 -10.88 22.36 13.06
CA PRO A 73 -11.30 21.61 14.25
C PRO A 73 -10.20 20.69 14.76
N VAL A 74 -9.53 19.97 13.85
CA VAL A 74 -8.48 19.00 14.22
C VAL A 74 -7.24 19.71 14.74
N THR A 75 -6.89 20.88 14.21
CA THR A 75 -5.73 21.64 14.70
C THR A 75 -6.03 22.30 16.05
N ALA A 76 -7.24 22.84 16.24
CA ALA A 76 -7.65 23.44 17.51
C ALA A 76 -7.72 22.43 18.67
N LEU A 77 -7.86 21.14 18.37
CA LEU A 77 -7.88 20.05 19.34
C LEU A 77 -6.53 19.79 20.03
N PHE A 78 -5.43 20.12 19.37
CA PHE A 78 -4.09 19.75 19.85
C PHE A 78 -3.29 21.01 20.20
N PRO A 79 -2.43 20.94 21.23
CA PRO A 79 -1.54 22.05 21.54
C PRO A 79 -0.54 22.26 20.41
N ALA A 80 -0.11 23.51 20.22
CA ALA A 80 1.01 23.81 19.35
C ALA A 80 2.24 22.96 19.76
N PRO A 81 3.02 22.43 18.79
CA PRO A 81 3.01 22.72 17.36
C PRO A 81 2.21 21.71 16.50
N VAL A 82 1.28 20.94 17.07
CA VAL A 82 0.55 19.91 16.33
C VAL A 82 -0.51 20.54 15.42
N GLN A 83 -0.43 20.27 14.11
CA GLN A 83 -1.34 20.83 13.10
C GLN A 83 -1.73 19.78 12.05
N LEU A 84 -2.94 19.89 11.50
CA LEU A 84 -3.38 19.05 10.38
C LEU A 84 -2.98 19.69 9.05
N GLU A 85 -2.11 19.01 8.30
CA GLU A 85 -1.70 19.43 6.97
C GLU A 85 -2.34 18.58 5.88
N PHE A 86 -2.76 19.22 4.79
CA PHE A 86 -3.15 18.51 3.57
C PHE A 86 -1.92 18.03 2.82
N GLU A 87 -1.84 16.72 2.57
CA GLU A 87 -0.72 16.15 1.82
C GLU A 87 -1.07 15.90 0.34
N LYS A 88 -2.19 15.22 0.07
CA LYS A 88 -2.52 14.68 -1.27
C LYS A 88 -3.95 14.15 -1.36
N VAL A 89 -4.42 13.96 -2.60
CA VAL A 89 -5.68 13.27 -2.94
C VAL A 89 -5.39 12.00 -3.74
N TYR A 90 -6.20 10.96 -3.52
CA TYR A 90 -6.25 9.79 -4.41
C TYR A 90 -7.49 9.82 -5.30
N HIS A 91 -7.31 9.77 -6.62
CA HIS A 91 -8.44 9.64 -7.55
C HIS A 91 -8.02 9.05 -8.92
N PRO A 92 -8.50 7.86 -9.32
CA PRO A 92 -9.31 6.91 -8.55
C PRO A 92 -8.52 6.27 -7.40
N TYR A 93 -9.25 5.64 -6.48
CA TYR A 93 -8.72 4.94 -5.30
C TYR A 93 -9.28 3.52 -5.21
N LEU A 94 -8.43 2.56 -4.88
CA LEU A 94 -8.73 1.14 -4.72
C LEU A 94 -8.22 0.66 -3.36
N LEU A 95 -9.14 0.34 -2.45
CA LEU A 95 -8.83 -0.22 -1.13
C LEU A 95 -9.16 -1.72 -1.13
N MET A 96 -8.15 -2.56 -0.91
CA MET A 96 -8.31 -4.02 -0.84
C MET A 96 -8.26 -4.54 0.60
N GLY A 97 -7.67 -3.78 1.52
CA GLY A 97 -7.60 -4.15 2.93
C GLY A 97 -6.70 -3.21 3.73
N LYS A 98 -6.53 -3.52 5.02
CA LYS A 98 -5.64 -2.76 5.91
C LYS A 98 -4.23 -2.73 5.33
N LYS A 99 -3.68 -1.53 5.12
CA LYS A 99 -2.36 -1.29 4.51
C LYS A 99 -2.20 -1.89 3.09
N ARG A 100 -3.29 -2.18 2.37
CA ARG A 100 -3.29 -2.72 1.00
C ARG A 100 -4.21 -1.88 0.11
N TYR A 101 -3.62 -0.90 -0.59
CA TYR A 101 -4.36 0.03 -1.44
C TYR A 101 -3.52 0.56 -2.61
N ALA A 102 -4.20 1.04 -3.65
CA ALA A 102 -3.63 1.72 -4.80
C ALA A 102 -4.46 2.95 -5.17
N GLY A 103 -3.85 3.95 -5.78
CA GLY A 103 -4.58 5.07 -6.34
C GLY A 103 -3.66 5.96 -7.17
N LEU A 104 -4.26 6.78 -8.03
CA LEU A 104 -3.50 7.88 -8.64
C LEU A 104 -3.37 8.99 -7.61
N LEU A 105 -2.12 9.35 -7.31
CA LEU A 105 -1.76 10.37 -6.34
C LEU A 105 -1.78 11.74 -7.03
N TRP A 106 -2.45 12.71 -6.41
CA TRP A 106 -2.55 14.08 -6.88
C TRP A 106 -2.11 15.04 -5.77
N THR A 107 -1.02 15.75 -6.01
CA THR A 107 -0.65 16.96 -5.27
C THR A 107 -1.17 18.23 -5.95
N ARG A 108 -1.49 18.14 -7.25
CA ARG A 108 -2.05 19.22 -8.08
C ARG A 108 -3.27 18.73 -8.85
N ALA A 109 -4.14 19.67 -9.25
CA ALA A 109 -5.43 19.35 -9.88
C ALA A 109 -5.36 19.05 -11.39
N ASP A 110 -4.26 19.39 -12.06
CA ASP A 110 -4.11 19.29 -13.52
C ASP A 110 -3.67 17.90 -13.98
N ARG A 111 -2.77 17.25 -13.23
CA ARG A 111 -2.22 15.94 -13.58
C ARG A 111 -1.87 15.16 -12.32
N HIS A 112 -2.10 13.85 -12.37
CA HIS A 112 -1.62 12.95 -11.31
C HIS A 112 -0.10 12.81 -11.35
N ASP A 113 0.51 12.69 -10.18
CA ASP A 113 1.96 12.55 -10.04
C ASP A 113 2.41 11.14 -10.40
N LYS A 114 1.74 10.13 -9.83
CA LYS A 114 2.02 8.71 -10.07
C LYS A 114 0.89 7.80 -9.64
N LEU A 115 0.95 6.56 -10.12
CA LEU A 115 0.23 5.43 -9.53
C LEU A 115 0.96 5.01 -8.24
N ASP A 116 0.38 5.31 -7.08
CA ASP A 116 0.94 4.90 -5.79
C ASP A 116 0.30 3.59 -5.33
N THR A 117 1.13 2.68 -4.80
CA THR A 117 0.69 1.40 -4.26
C THR A 117 1.30 1.18 -2.88
N LYS A 118 0.49 0.74 -1.93
CA LYS A 118 0.91 0.45 -0.55
C LYS A 118 0.53 -0.97 -0.17
N GLY A 119 1.52 -1.77 0.22
CA GLY A 119 1.36 -3.15 0.68
C GLY A 119 0.86 -4.15 -0.38
N ILE A 120 0.72 -3.72 -1.64
CA ILE A 120 0.42 -4.60 -2.77
C ILE A 120 1.70 -5.32 -3.19
N GLU A 121 1.56 -6.49 -3.79
CA GLU A 121 2.63 -7.35 -4.29
C GLU A 121 3.66 -6.59 -5.15
N THR A 122 3.21 -5.56 -5.88
CA THR A 122 4.07 -4.67 -6.68
C THR A 122 5.22 -4.03 -5.91
N VAL A 123 5.05 -3.75 -4.62
CA VAL A 123 6.10 -3.17 -3.74
C VAL A 123 6.71 -4.18 -2.77
N ARG A 124 6.27 -5.45 -2.85
CA ARG A 124 6.74 -6.52 -1.98
C ARG A 124 7.90 -7.29 -2.63
N ARG A 125 9.03 -7.33 -1.93
CA ARG A 125 10.29 -7.94 -2.44
C ARG A 125 10.31 -9.47 -2.40
N ASP A 126 9.32 -10.10 -1.78
CA ASP A 126 9.19 -11.56 -1.65
C ASP A 126 8.35 -12.21 -2.77
N ASN A 127 8.01 -11.46 -3.82
CA ASN A 127 7.36 -11.96 -5.03
C ASN A 127 8.33 -11.91 -6.22
N CYS A 128 8.14 -12.82 -7.18
CA CYS A 128 8.90 -12.81 -8.44
C CYS A 128 8.57 -11.59 -9.30
N ALA A 129 9.49 -11.18 -10.17
CA ALA A 129 9.31 -10.01 -11.01
C ALA A 129 8.11 -10.17 -11.95
N PHE A 130 7.90 -11.36 -12.51
CA PHE A 130 6.76 -11.67 -13.38
C PHE A 130 5.42 -11.30 -12.72
N ALA A 131 5.21 -11.73 -11.47
CA ALA A 131 3.98 -11.45 -10.73
C ALA A 131 3.83 -9.95 -10.43
N ARG A 132 4.92 -9.28 -9.99
CA ARG A 132 4.90 -7.83 -9.72
C ARG A 132 4.55 -7.03 -10.97
N ASN A 133 5.19 -7.34 -12.08
CA ASN A 133 5.00 -6.66 -13.37
C ASN A 133 3.59 -6.90 -13.91
N THR A 134 3.06 -8.12 -13.74
CA THR A 134 1.68 -8.45 -14.13
C THR A 134 0.68 -7.63 -13.33
N ILE A 135 0.80 -7.59 -12.00
CA ILE A 135 -0.12 -6.81 -11.14
C ILE A 135 0.01 -5.31 -11.42
N ALA A 136 1.23 -4.79 -11.61
CA ALA A 136 1.45 -3.39 -11.98
C ALA A 136 0.77 -3.04 -13.32
N GLY A 137 0.87 -3.94 -14.31
CA GLY A 137 0.21 -3.80 -15.61
C GLY A 137 -1.32 -3.80 -15.51
N VAL A 138 -1.90 -4.61 -14.61
CA VAL A 138 -3.34 -4.60 -14.33
C VAL A 138 -3.76 -3.30 -13.66
N LEU A 139 -3.06 -2.87 -12.60
CA LEU A 139 -3.38 -1.63 -11.90
C LEU A 139 -3.30 -0.43 -12.84
N ARG A 140 -2.32 -0.37 -13.75
CA ARG A 140 -2.24 0.68 -14.76
C ARG A 140 -3.45 0.66 -15.69
N ARG A 141 -3.86 -0.50 -16.21
CA ARG A 141 -5.02 -0.59 -17.11
C ARG A 141 -6.33 -0.18 -16.42
N VAL A 142 -6.53 -0.60 -15.18
CA VAL A 142 -7.75 -0.30 -14.42
C VAL A 142 -7.79 1.15 -13.94
N LEU A 143 -6.72 1.64 -13.32
CA LEU A 143 -6.71 2.95 -12.64
C LEU A 143 -6.34 4.10 -13.56
N VAL A 144 -5.46 3.87 -14.55
CA VAL A 144 -5.03 4.91 -15.51
C VAL A 144 -5.87 4.83 -16.78
N LEU A 145 -5.89 3.67 -17.45
CA LEU A 145 -6.55 3.55 -18.76
C LEU A 145 -8.07 3.39 -18.68
N ARG A 146 -8.60 3.08 -17.48
CA ARG A 146 -10.03 2.80 -17.25
C ARG A 146 -10.56 1.67 -18.13
N ASP A 147 -9.69 0.71 -18.44
CA ASP A 147 -9.96 -0.41 -19.34
C ASP A 147 -9.90 -1.74 -18.56
N VAL A 148 -11.04 -2.12 -18.00
CA VAL A 148 -11.20 -3.39 -17.30
C VAL A 148 -11.18 -4.57 -18.27
N PRO A 149 -11.90 -4.56 -19.41
CA PRO A 149 -11.84 -5.67 -20.37
C PRO A 149 -10.43 -5.94 -20.89
N GLY A 150 -9.68 -4.91 -21.31
CA GLY A 150 -8.30 -5.09 -21.76
C GLY A 150 -7.34 -5.48 -20.65
N SER A 151 -7.67 -5.21 -19.38
CA SER A 151 -6.92 -5.76 -18.23
C SER A 151 -7.07 -7.28 -18.11
N VAL A 152 -8.25 -7.83 -18.42
CA VAL A 152 -8.51 -9.27 -18.42
C VAL A 152 -7.72 -9.94 -19.55
N GLU A 153 -7.78 -9.39 -20.76
CA GLU A 153 -7.02 -9.92 -21.90
C GLU A 153 -5.51 -9.86 -21.67
N TYR A 154 -5.02 -8.79 -21.07
CA TYR A 154 -3.62 -8.69 -20.64
C TYR A 154 -3.23 -9.82 -19.69
N VAL A 155 -4.05 -10.12 -18.67
CA VAL A 155 -3.76 -11.22 -17.74
C VAL A 155 -3.77 -12.57 -18.44
N LYS A 156 -4.73 -12.82 -19.33
CA LYS A 156 -4.78 -14.06 -20.13
C LYS A 156 -3.51 -14.25 -20.96
N GLY A 157 -3.05 -13.21 -21.66
CA GLY A 157 -1.80 -13.25 -22.43
C GLY A 157 -0.57 -13.53 -21.55
N ARG A 158 -0.48 -12.91 -20.38
CA ARG A 158 0.60 -13.19 -19.40
C ARG A 158 0.58 -14.64 -18.93
N ILE A 159 -0.60 -15.20 -18.66
CA ILE A 159 -0.75 -16.61 -18.29
C ILE A 159 -0.30 -17.52 -19.43
N GLU A 160 -0.67 -17.21 -20.67
CA GLU A 160 -0.26 -17.98 -21.84
C GLU A 160 1.27 -17.99 -22.04
N GLU A 161 1.91 -16.81 -21.92
CA GLU A 161 3.38 -16.70 -21.97
C GLU A 161 4.05 -17.58 -20.91
N LEU A 162 3.50 -17.61 -19.70
CA LEU A 162 4.01 -18.45 -18.61
C LEU A 162 3.85 -19.95 -18.91
N LEU A 163 2.68 -20.37 -19.38
CA LEU A 163 2.39 -21.78 -19.68
C LEU A 163 3.16 -22.30 -20.89
N THR A 164 3.46 -21.43 -21.86
CA THR A 164 4.23 -21.76 -23.07
C THR A 164 5.74 -21.62 -22.88
N GLY A 165 6.21 -21.27 -21.68
CA GLY A 165 7.64 -21.13 -21.38
C GLY A 165 8.31 -19.94 -22.06
N ARG A 166 7.54 -18.92 -22.48
CA ARG A 166 8.05 -17.68 -23.09
C ARG A 166 8.53 -16.64 -22.07
N VAL A 167 8.35 -16.90 -20.77
CA VAL A 167 8.80 -16.03 -19.69
C VAL A 167 10.24 -16.40 -19.32
N ASP A 168 11.12 -15.39 -19.30
CA ASP A 168 12.49 -15.57 -18.86
C ASP A 168 12.55 -16.06 -17.41
N ILE A 169 13.43 -17.02 -17.15
CA ILE A 169 13.54 -17.66 -15.83
C ILE A 169 13.94 -16.64 -14.75
N SER A 170 14.72 -15.60 -15.09
CA SER A 170 15.10 -14.53 -14.16
C SER A 170 13.87 -13.77 -13.63
N GLU A 171 12.79 -13.67 -14.40
CA GLU A 171 11.54 -13.03 -13.95
C GLU A 171 10.79 -13.88 -12.91
N LEU A 172 11.08 -15.18 -12.85
CA LEU A 172 10.44 -16.13 -11.94
C LEU A 172 11.20 -16.29 -10.61
N VAL A 173 12.38 -15.68 -10.48
CA VAL A 173 13.19 -15.73 -9.25
C VAL A 173 12.48 -15.06 -8.09
N ILE A 174 12.31 -15.81 -7.00
CA ILE A 174 11.83 -15.31 -5.71
C ILE A 174 13.03 -15.17 -4.78
N THR A 175 13.05 -14.11 -3.98
CA THR A 175 14.18 -13.82 -3.10
C THR A 175 13.72 -13.45 -1.69
N LYS A 176 14.22 -14.15 -0.66
CA LYS A 176 13.83 -13.95 0.75
C LYS A 176 15.06 -13.92 1.65
N GLY A 177 15.03 -13.03 2.64
CA GLY A 177 16.12 -12.84 3.58
C GLY A 177 16.23 -14.01 4.56
N LEU A 178 17.46 -14.46 4.82
CA LEU A 178 17.81 -15.35 5.91
C LEU A 178 18.07 -14.49 7.15
N THR A 179 17.18 -14.53 8.13
CA THR A 179 17.17 -13.64 9.30
C THR A 179 17.77 -14.26 10.56
N ARG A 180 18.04 -15.56 10.55
CA ARG A 180 18.63 -16.32 11.63
C ARG A 180 19.35 -17.55 11.07
N GLU A 181 20.10 -18.26 11.91
CA GLU A 181 20.75 -19.48 11.47
C GLU A 181 19.73 -20.54 11.04
N VAL A 182 20.12 -21.38 10.07
CA VAL A 182 19.23 -22.40 9.49
C VAL A 182 18.63 -23.31 10.57
N SER A 183 19.42 -23.67 11.59
CA SER A 183 19.02 -24.51 12.72
C SER A 183 17.98 -23.88 13.63
N GLU A 184 17.82 -22.56 13.61
CA GLU A 184 16.91 -21.81 14.50
C GLU A 184 15.52 -21.57 13.88
N TYR A 185 15.31 -22.03 12.65
CA TYR A 185 13.99 -21.97 12.02
C TYR A 185 13.14 -23.16 12.46
N ALA A 186 12.01 -22.87 13.09
CA ALA A 186 10.99 -23.87 13.40
C ALA A 186 10.34 -24.46 12.13
N THR A 187 10.27 -23.68 11.05
CA THR A 187 9.64 -24.09 9.79
C THR A 187 10.65 -24.20 8.66
N ARG A 188 10.62 -25.34 7.96
CA ARG A 188 11.45 -25.63 6.78
C ARG A 188 10.92 -24.92 5.53
N ALA A 189 11.17 -23.61 5.44
CA ALA A 189 10.84 -22.82 4.27
C ALA A 189 11.85 -23.03 3.13
N ALA A 190 11.43 -22.82 1.87
CA ALA A 190 12.25 -23.09 0.68
C ALA A 190 13.66 -22.46 0.71
N HIS A 191 13.75 -21.15 1.00
CA HIS A 191 15.02 -20.44 1.15
C HIS A 191 15.94 -20.99 2.26
N VAL A 192 15.39 -21.48 3.36
CA VAL A 192 16.14 -22.04 4.50
C VAL A 192 16.73 -23.40 4.10
N GLU A 193 15.91 -24.26 3.47
CA GLU A 193 16.36 -25.54 2.93
C GLU A 193 17.42 -25.36 1.84
N LEU A 194 17.28 -24.34 0.99
CA LEU A 194 18.29 -24.02 -0.02
C LEU A 194 19.61 -23.60 0.60
N ALA A 195 19.58 -22.73 1.60
CA ALA A 195 20.77 -22.27 2.32
C ALA A 195 21.50 -23.46 2.98
N ALA A 196 20.74 -24.35 3.64
CA ALA A 196 21.28 -25.57 4.23
C ALA A 196 21.98 -26.47 3.18
N LYS A 197 21.31 -26.70 2.05
CA LYS A 197 21.85 -27.50 0.94
C LYS A 197 23.09 -26.86 0.32
N ARG A 198 23.11 -25.54 0.13
CA ARG A 198 24.30 -24.82 -0.36
C ARG A 198 25.47 -24.95 0.61
N ARG A 199 25.22 -24.82 1.92
CA ARG A 199 26.27 -24.95 2.95
C ARG A 199 26.89 -26.35 3.02
N ARG A 200 26.09 -27.40 2.80
CA ARG A 200 26.59 -28.79 2.67
C ARG A 200 27.42 -29.02 1.41
N ARG A 201 27.09 -28.34 0.30
CA ARG A 201 27.83 -28.45 -0.97
C ARG A 201 29.14 -27.66 -0.94
N HIS A 202 29.05 -26.37 -0.61
CA HIS A 202 30.18 -25.43 -0.58
C HIS A 202 29.99 -24.42 0.54
N ALA A 203 30.65 -24.65 1.69
CA ALA A 203 30.47 -23.82 2.87
C ALA A 203 30.97 -22.36 2.69
N ALA A 204 32.00 -22.16 1.85
CA ALA A 204 32.62 -20.85 1.65
C ALA A 204 31.70 -19.82 0.95
N THR A 205 30.88 -20.27 -0.01
CA THR A 205 29.97 -19.42 -0.82
C THR A 205 28.51 -19.51 -0.37
N ALA A 206 28.24 -20.20 0.73
CA ALA A 206 26.89 -20.38 1.24
C ALA A 206 26.32 -19.07 1.82
N PRO A 207 25.02 -18.79 1.61
CA PRO A 207 24.36 -17.63 2.20
C PRO A 207 24.47 -17.60 3.73
N ARG A 208 24.69 -16.41 4.28
CA ARG A 208 24.82 -16.12 5.70
C ARG A 208 23.58 -15.39 6.22
N VAL A 209 23.47 -15.29 7.54
CA VAL A 209 22.43 -14.46 8.18
C VAL A 209 22.58 -13.01 7.71
N GLY A 210 21.48 -12.41 7.27
CA GLY A 210 21.43 -11.10 6.60
C GLY A 210 21.32 -11.20 5.08
N ASP A 211 21.82 -12.29 4.47
CA ASP A 211 21.78 -12.45 3.03
C ASP A 211 20.36 -12.76 2.54
N ARG A 212 20.11 -12.45 1.26
CA ARG A 212 18.91 -12.92 0.59
C ARG A 212 19.22 -14.13 -0.28
N VAL A 213 18.39 -15.15 -0.15
CA VAL A 213 18.52 -16.40 -0.90
C VAL A 213 17.55 -16.35 -2.07
N PRO A 214 18.03 -16.37 -3.33
CA PRO A 214 17.19 -16.48 -4.51
C PRO A 214 16.85 -17.95 -4.81
N TRP A 215 15.63 -18.22 -5.28
CA TRP A 215 15.23 -19.54 -5.78
C TRP A 215 14.04 -19.46 -6.74
N ILE A 216 13.81 -20.55 -7.46
CA ILE A 216 12.62 -20.77 -8.29
C ILE A 216 11.99 -22.10 -7.88
N GLY A 217 10.66 -22.16 -7.88
CA GLY A 217 9.92 -23.40 -7.69
C GLY A 217 9.87 -24.17 -9.00
N LEU A 218 10.43 -25.37 -9.04
CA LEU A 218 10.28 -26.30 -10.15
C LEU A 218 9.36 -27.45 -9.74
N ASN A 219 8.51 -27.88 -10.65
CA ASN A 219 7.73 -29.09 -10.49
C ASN A 219 8.38 -30.21 -11.31
N PHE A 220 8.81 -31.28 -10.64
CA PHE A 220 9.29 -32.48 -11.30
C PHE A 220 8.31 -33.61 -11.07
N HIS A 221 7.81 -34.23 -12.14
CA HIS A 221 7.24 -35.57 -12.03
C HIS A 221 8.40 -36.56 -11.95
N GLN A 222 8.65 -37.09 -10.74
CA GLN A 222 9.56 -38.23 -10.59
C GLN A 222 8.81 -39.50 -10.99
N VAL A 223 9.12 -40.06 -12.16
CA VAL A 223 8.74 -41.44 -12.48
C VAL A 223 9.67 -42.36 -11.69
N ILE A 224 9.27 -42.71 -10.47
CA ILE A 224 9.82 -43.84 -9.73
C ILE A 224 8.82 -44.98 -9.96
N GLY A 225 9.30 -46.15 -10.37
CA GLY A 225 8.51 -47.27 -10.91
C GLY A 225 7.08 -47.40 -10.38
N VAL A 226 6.13 -47.45 -11.33
CA VAL A 226 4.71 -47.84 -11.15
C VAL A 226 4.01 -47.20 -9.94
N ALA A 227 4.15 -45.89 -9.77
CA ALA A 227 3.13 -45.03 -9.17
C ALA A 227 3.48 -43.58 -9.44
N ILE A 228 2.64 -42.87 -10.21
CA ILE A 228 2.74 -41.41 -10.31
C ILE A 228 2.27 -40.84 -8.96
N ARG A 229 3.18 -40.74 -7.99
CA ARG A 229 3.00 -39.86 -6.84
C ARG A 229 3.51 -38.49 -7.24
N THR A 230 2.60 -37.53 -7.40
CA THR A 230 2.92 -36.11 -7.52
C THR A 230 3.57 -35.64 -6.22
N LYS A 231 4.88 -35.86 -6.06
CA LYS A 231 5.67 -35.21 -5.02
C LYS A 231 6.16 -33.89 -5.59
N PHE A 232 5.78 -32.77 -4.97
CA PHE A 232 6.46 -31.50 -5.16
C PHE A 232 7.91 -31.63 -4.68
N LEU A 233 8.79 -32.09 -5.56
CA LEU A 233 10.22 -32.15 -5.30
C LEU A 233 10.81 -30.80 -5.70
N PHE A 234 10.99 -29.90 -4.72
CA PHE A 234 11.71 -28.63 -4.92
C PHE A 234 13.18 -28.92 -5.25
N ARG A 235 13.49 -29.16 -6.53
CA ARG A 235 14.87 -29.02 -7.05
C ARG A 235 15.03 -27.56 -7.41
N LEU A 236 15.75 -26.85 -6.54
CA LEU A 236 15.99 -25.41 -6.64
C LEU A 236 17.19 -25.23 -7.58
N VAL A 237 16.98 -24.62 -8.74
CA VAL A 237 18.05 -24.38 -9.72
C VAL A 237 18.85 -23.16 -9.31
N ASP A 238 20.17 -23.31 -9.42
CA ASP A 238 21.19 -22.33 -9.07
C ASP A 238 21.32 -21.30 -10.19
N PHE A 239 21.28 -20.01 -9.86
CA PHE A 239 21.71 -18.94 -10.75
C PHE A 239 22.77 -18.14 -10.00
N GLY A 240 24.04 -18.53 -10.18
CA GLY A 240 25.19 -17.83 -9.63
C GLY A 240 26.49 -18.49 -10.05
N GLY A 241 27.21 -17.83 -10.96
CA GLY A 241 28.62 -18.08 -11.31
C GLY A 241 28.91 -19.40 -12.00
#